data_AF-A0A8X7U8N2-F1
#
_entry.id   AF-A0A8X7U8N2-F1
#
_cell.length_a   1.000
_cell.length_b   1.000
_cell.length_c   1.000
_cell.angle_alpha   90.00
_cell.angle_beta   90.00
_cell.angle_gamma   90.00
#
_symmetry.space_group_name_H-M   'P 1'
#
loop_
_entity.id
_entity.type
_entity.pdbx_description
1 polymer ?
#
loop_
_entity_poly.entity_id
_entity_poly.type
_entity_poly.pdbx_seq_one_letter_code
_entity_poly.pdbx_strand_id
1 'polypeptide(L)'
;MCEEGDSASSNSLTVEQLNNLVLEAVPRKKGRYVGLARSTGGASSSSSAHYPLVHELMEQIKTKDTEIEFLKNDNAEIRVELQQNRTTMEQNNVLTQTLLQKFRSRFGEDF
;
A
#
# COMPACT_ATOMS: atom_id res chain seq x y z
N MET A 1 -58.28 -51.80 -2.76
CA MET A 1 -58.61 -50.55 -3.44
C MET A 1 -58.82 -49.52 -2.35
N CYS A 2 -57.77 -48.77 -2.00
CA CYS A 2 -57.85 -47.71 -1.00
C CYS A 2 -57.75 -46.40 -1.76
N GLU A 3 -58.83 -45.64 -1.76
CA GLU A 3 -59.03 -44.39 -2.49
C GLU A 3 -58.10 -43.28 -1.98
N GLU A 4 -57.61 -42.52 -2.96
CA GLU A 4 -56.63 -41.44 -2.87
C GLU A 4 -56.84 -40.44 -1.73
N GLY A 5 -55.72 -40.15 -1.06
CA GLY A 5 -55.59 -39.12 -0.05
C GLY A 5 -55.81 -37.70 -0.59
N ASP A 6 -56.41 -36.91 0.29
CA ASP A 6 -56.63 -35.48 0.27
C ASP A 6 -55.47 -34.72 -0.42
N SER A 7 -55.75 -34.19 -1.61
CA SER A 7 -54.78 -33.40 -2.39
C SER A 7 -54.59 -32.02 -1.75
N ALA A 8 -53.58 -31.89 -0.90
CA ALA A 8 -53.08 -30.58 -0.49
C ALA A 8 -52.55 -29.82 -1.73
N SER A 9 -53.30 -28.80 -2.16
CA SER A 9 -52.94 -27.90 -3.26
C SER A 9 -51.55 -27.29 -3.05
N SER A 10 -50.58 -27.74 -3.83
CA SER A 10 -49.19 -27.30 -3.75
C SER A 10 -49.04 -25.93 -4.45
N ASN A 11 -49.06 -24.84 -3.68
CA ASN A 11 -48.91 -23.46 -4.18
C ASN A 11 -47.43 -23.12 -4.46
N SER A 12 -46.80 -23.83 -5.39
CA SER A 12 -45.42 -23.53 -5.80
C SER A 12 -45.40 -22.32 -6.74
N LEU A 13 -45.16 -21.12 -6.20
CA LEU A 13 -44.95 -19.90 -6.98
C LEU A 13 -43.51 -19.85 -7.53
N THR A 14 -43.36 -19.39 -8.77
CA THR A 14 -42.03 -19.10 -9.32
C THR A 14 -41.41 -17.90 -8.61
N VAL A 15 -40.08 -17.77 -8.66
CA VAL A 15 -39.35 -16.65 -8.04
C VAL A 15 -39.84 -15.29 -8.55
N GLU A 16 -40.19 -15.20 -9.83
CA GLU A 16 -40.74 -13.98 -10.43
C GLU A 16 -42.13 -13.66 -9.89
N GLN A 17 -42.99 -14.66 -9.74
CA GLN A 17 -44.32 -14.50 -9.14
C GLN A 17 -44.24 -14.07 -7.68
N LEU A 18 -43.28 -14.63 -6.93
CA LEU A 18 -43.02 -14.22 -5.55
C LEU A 18 -42.54 -12.77 -5.49
N ASN A 19 -41.59 -12.38 -6.34
CA ASN A 19 -41.10 -11.00 -6.39
C ASN A 19 -42.22 -10.01 -6.72
N ASN A 20 -43.10 -10.33 -7.67
CA ASN A 20 -44.25 -9.49 -8.00
C ASN A 20 -45.23 -9.38 -6.82
N LEU A 21 -45.52 -10.49 -6.14
CA LEU A 21 -46.39 -10.48 -4.96
C LEU A 21 -45.81 -9.62 -3.83
N VAL A 22 -44.49 -9.71 -3.60
CA VAL A 22 -43.78 -8.86 -2.63
C VAL A 22 -43.85 -7.39 -3.03
N LEU A 23 -43.65 -7.06 -4.31
CA LEU A 23 -43.73 -5.68 -4.80
C LEU A 23 -45.13 -5.09 -4.64
N GLU A 24 -46.18 -5.83 -4.96
CA GLU A 24 -47.57 -5.37 -4.78
C GLU A 24 -47.91 -5.10 -3.31
N ALA A 25 -47.28 -5.82 -2.38
CA ALA A 25 -47.45 -5.59 -0.95
C ALA A 25 -46.69 -4.35 -0.42
N VAL A 26 -45.75 -3.78 -1.18
CA VAL A 26 -45.00 -2.58 -0.75
C VAL A 26 -45.83 -1.32 -0.98
N PRO A 27 -46.06 -0.48 0.05
CA PRO A 27 -46.79 0.77 -0.10
C PRO A 27 -46.19 1.68 -1.18
N ARG A 28 -47.04 2.19 -2.08
CA ARG A 28 -46.62 3.12 -3.14
C ARG A 28 -47.07 4.55 -2.81
N LYS A 29 -46.17 5.51 -2.95
CA LYS A 29 -46.46 6.95 -2.83
C LYS A 29 -46.01 7.67 -4.11
N LYS A 30 -46.94 8.33 -4.80
CA LYS A 30 -46.70 9.00 -6.10
C LYS A 30 -46.03 8.06 -7.14
N GLY A 31 -46.54 6.83 -7.25
CA GLY A 31 -46.05 5.82 -8.20
C GLY A 31 -44.76 5.10 -7.80
N ARG A 32 -44.14 5.46 -6.66
CA ARG A 32 -42.86 4.89 -6.18
C ARG A 32 -43.05 4.03 -4.95
N TYR A 33 -42.34 2.90 -4.88
CA TYR A 33 -42.31 2.04 -3.70
C TYR A 33 -41.59 2.75 -2.55
N VAL A 34 -42.26 2.83 -1.40
CA VAL A 34 -41.73 3.46 -0.18
C VAL A 34 -40.79 2.47 0.50
N GLY A 35 -39.59 2.92 0.85
CA GLY A 35 -38.60 2.09 1.56
C GLY A 35 -37.75 1.19 0.66
N LEU A 36 -38.06 1.07 -0.64
CA LEU A 36 -37.15 0.45 -1.60
C LEU A 36 -36.13 1.47 -2.11
N ALA A 37 -34.86 1.08 -2.10
CA ALA A 37 -33.81 1.88 -2.72
C ALA A 37 -34.14 2.11 -4.20
N ARG A 38 -33.82 3.32 -4.71
CA ARG A 38 -33.97 3.62 -6.13
C ARG A 38 -33.10 2.64 -6.90
N SER A 39 -33.69 1.88 -7.83
CA SER A 39 -32.91 1.09 -8.78
C SER A 39 -31.86 2.02 -9.40
N THR A 40 -30.58 1.73 -9.19
CA THR A 40 -29.45 2.47 -9.74
C THR A 40 -29.33 2.17 -11.23
N GLY A 41 -30.41 2.36 -11.98
CA GLY A 41 -30.38 2.42 -13.42
C GLY A 41 -29.71 3.73 -13.82
N GLY A 42 -28.39 3.67 -14.09
CA GLY A 42 -27.69 4.68 -14.87
C GLY A 42 -27.19 5.91 -14.11
N ALA A 43 -26.62 5.76 -12.91
CA ALA A 43 -25.65 6.75 -12.44
C ALA A 43 -24.26 6.33 -12.93
N SER A 44 -23.93 6.63 -14.19
CA SER A 44 -22.53 6.73 -14.61
C SER A 44 -21.90 7.92 -13.89
N SER A 45 -21.61 7.77 -12.61
CA SER A 45 -20.62 8.59 -11.93
C SER A 45 -19.27 8.21 -12.53
N SER A 46 -18.97 8.78 -13.69
CA SER A 46 -17.63 8.74 -14.26
C SER A 46 -16.76 9.68 -13.42
N SER A 47 -16.41 9.25 -12.21
CA SER A 47 -15.20 9.74 -11.56
C SER A 47 -14.05 9.13 -12.36
N SER A 48 -13.64 9.82 -13.42
CA SER A 48 -12.39 9.53 -14.10
C SER A 48 -11.26 9.86 -13.13
N ALA A 49 -11.00 8.95 -12.20
CA ALA A 49 -9.72 8.90 -11.51
C ALA A 49 -8.68 8.74 -12.63
N HIS A 50 -7.87 9.78 -12.82
CA HIS A 50 -6.81 9.78 -13.82
C HIS A 50 -5.71 8.85 -13.33
N TYR A 51 -5.92 7.55 -13.52
CA TYR A 51 -4.89 6.56 -13.24
C TYR A 51 -3.81 6.72 -14.31
N PRO A 52 -2.54 6.93 -13.93
CA PRO A 52 -1.46 6.97 -14.91
C PRO A 52 -1.49 5.69 -15.73
N LEU A 53 -1.36 5.84 -17.04
CA LEU A 53 -1.33 4.71 -17.96
C LEU A 53 -0.16 3.81 -17.56
N VAL A 54 -0.34 2.49 -17.64
CA VAL A 54 0.66 1.48 -17.24
C VAL A 54 2.05 1.78 -17.82
N HIS A 55 2.11 2.34 -19.04
CA HIS A 55 3.34 2.77 -19.69
C HIS A 55 4.10 3.86 -18.91
N GLU A 56 3.40 4.89 -18.43
CA GLU A 56 3.99 5.99 -17.66
C GLU A 56 4.53 5.49 -16.31
N LEU A 57 3.80 4.58 -15.66
CA LEU A 57 4.27 3.92 -14.44
C LEU A 57 5.54 3.11 -14.69
N MET A 58 5.61 2.37 -15.81
CA MET A 58 6.81 1.60 -16.16
C MET A 58 8.02 2.49 -16.43
N GLU A 59 7.83 3.65 -17.07
CA GLU A 59 8.91 4.61 -17.30
C GLU A 59 9.41 5.20 -15.98
N GLN A 60 8.50 5.61 -15.09
CA GLN A 60 8.85 6.10 -13.76
C GLN A 60 9.63 5.05 -12.95
N ILE A 61 9.24 3.77 -13.01
CA ILE A 61 9.94 2.68 -12.35
C ILE A 61 11.38 2.57 -12.87
N LYS A 62 11.59 2.56 -14.19
CA LYS A 62 12.94 2.48 -14.78
C LYS A 62 13.83 3.64 -14.37
N THR A 63 13.28 4.85 -14.36
CA THR A 63 14.00 6.05 -13.92
C THR A 63 14.42 5.92 -12.46
N LYS A 64 13.51 5.50 -11.59
CA LYS A 64 13.80 5.27 -10.17
C LYS A 64 14.82 4.15 -9.95
N ASP A 65 14.75 3.06 -10.72
CA ASP A 65 15.72 1.97 -10.63
C ASP A 65 17.13 2.46 -10.98
N THR A 66 17.24 3.34 -11.98
CA THR A 66 18.52 3.95 -12.39
C THR A 66 19.06 4.88 -11.29
N GLU A 67 18.20 5.71 -10.70
CA GLU A 67 18.55 6.57 -9.58
C GLU A 67 18.99 5.75 -8.35
N ILE A 68 18.31 4.63 -8.06
CA ILE A 68 18.66 3.73 -6.97
C ILE A 68 20.06 3.12 -7.18
N GLU A 69 20.37 2.66 -8.39
CA GLU A 69 21.70 2.10 -8.67
C GLU A 69 22.80 3.16 -8.54
N PHE A 70 22.56 4.38 -9.02
CA PHE A 70 23.47 5.51 -8.82
C PHE A 70 23.70 5.79 -7.33
N LEU A 71 22.62 5.96 -6.56
CA LEU A 71 22.71 6.23 -5.12
C LEU A 71 23.37 5.08 -4.34
N LYS A 72 23.21 3.83 -4.78
CA LYS A 72 23.90 2.69 -4.16
C LYS A 72 25.41 2.77 -4.39
N ASN A 73 25.84 3.16 -5.59
CA ASN A 73 27.26 3.34 -5.90
C ASN A 73 27.87 4.47 -5.07
N ASP A 74 27.22 5.65 -5.05
CA ASP A 74 27.69 6.79 -4.25
C ASP A 74 27.76 6.45 -2.76
N ASN A 75 26.74 5.76 -2.22
CA ASN A 75 26.77 5.31 -0.84
C ASN A 75 27.89 4.30 -0.55
N ALA A 76 28.28 3.47 -1.53
CA ALA A 76 29.42 2.57 -1.37
C ALA A 76 30.74 3.34 -1.33
N GLU A 77 30.90 4.35 -2.19
CA GLU A 77 32.08 5.23 -2.21
C GLU A 77 32.23 6.02 -0.89
N ILE A 78 31.14 6.62 -0.41
CA ILE A 78 31.12 7.35 0.87
C ILE A 78 31.54 6.43 2.03
N ARG A 79 31.12 5.16 2.03
CA ARG A 79 31.50 4.19 3.08
C ARG A 79 33.00 3.89 3.05
N VAL A 80 33.59 3.76 1.87
CA VAL A 80 35.04 3.57 1.71
C VAL A 80 35.80 4.79 2.23
N GLU A 81 35.37 6.00 1.85
CA GLU A 81 36.00 7.24 2.31
C GLU A 81 35.90 7.40 3.84
N LEU A 82 34.73 7.12 4.43
CA LEU A 82 34.53 7.15 5.88
C LEU A 82 35.45 6.15 6.60
N GLN A 83 35.64 4.95 6.04
CA GLN A 83 36.56 3.96 6.61
C GLN A 83 38.02 4.43 6.53
N GLN A 84 38.41 5.05 5.42
CA GLN A 84 39.75 5.64 5.27
C GLN A 84 39.97 6.78 6.26
N ASN A 85 39.02 7.71 6.37
CA ASN A 85 39.08 8.83 7.32
C ASN A 85 39.18 8.33 8.78
N ARG A 86 38.41 7.30 9.13
CA ARG A 86 38.51 6.68 10.46
C ARG A 86 39.90 6.10 10.72
N THR A 87 40.49 5.44 9.72
CA THR A 87 41.83 4.87 9.82
C THR A 87 42.89 5.96 9.99
N THR A 88 42.82 7.03 9.19
CA THR A 88 43.71 8.19 9.30
C THR A 88 43.59 8.88 10.66
N MET A 89 42.36 9.04 11.17
CA MET A 89 42.11 9.63 12.49
C MET A 89 42.74 8.80 13.61
N GLU A 90 42.63 7.47 13.54
CA GLU A 90 43.26 6.56 14.50
C GLU A 90 44.80 6.68 14.46
N GLN A 91 45.39 6.68 13.25
CA GLN A 91 46.83 6.86 13.10
C GLN A 91 47.31 8.20 13.68
N ASN A 92 46.57 9.29 13.45
CA ASN A 92 46.88 10.59 14.02
C ASN A 92 46.82 10.57 15.55
N ASN A 93 45.81 9.92 16.14
CA ASN A 93 45.72 9.78 17.59
C ASN A 93 46.93 9.01 18.14
N VAL A 94 47.30 7.87 17.54
CA VAL A 94 48.48 7.10 17.92
C VAL A 94 49.76 7.94 17.82
N LEU A 95 49.92 8.72 16.75
CA LEU A 95 51.06 9.63 16.58
C LEU A 95 51.10 10.70 17.68
N THR A 96 49.96 11.33 17.98
CA THR A 96 49.85 12.32 19.07
C THR A 96 50.22 11.70 20.42
N GLN A 97 49.69 10.54 20.75
CA GLN A 97 50.04 9.84 22.01
C GLN A 97 51.52 9.48 22.07
N THR A 98 52.08 9.01 20.96
CA THR A 98 53.52 8.69 20.85
C THR A 98 54.37 9.94 21.06
N LEU A 99 53.99 11.07 20.49
CA LEU A 99 54.68 12.34 20.66
C LEU A 99 54.60 12.81 22.12
N LEU A 100 53.42 12.79 22.73
CA LEU A 100 53.23 13.14 24.14
C LEU A 100 54.09 12.26 25.05
N GLN A 101 54.11 10.95 24.81
CA GLN A 101 54.97 10.04 25.55
C GLN A 101 56.45 10.39 25.39
N LYS A 102 56.90 10.71 24.16
CA LYS A 102 58.29 11.14 23.92
C LYS A 102 58.62 12.46 24.63
N PHE A 103 57.71 13.42 24.65
CA PHE A 103 57.89 14.67 25.38
C PHE A 103 58.01 14.41 26.88
N ARG A 104 57.10 13.63 27.43
CA ARG A 104 57.11 13.23 28.84
C ARG A 104 58.39 12.49 29.23
N SER A 105 58.84 11.54 28.42
CA SER A 105 60.11 10.83 28.65
C SER A 105 61.34 11.75 28.61
N ARG A 106 61.29 12.86 27.86
CA ARG A 106 62.42 13.78 27.70
C ARG A 106 62.39 14.93 28.70
N PHE A 107 61.21 15.42 29.07
CA PHE A 107 61.02 16.64 29.85
C PHE A 107 60.37 16.44 31.22
N GLY A 108 59.87 15.24 31.53
CA GLY A 108 59.16 14.92 32.78
C GLY A 108 57.64 14.95 32.64
N GLU A 109 56.92 14.55 33.70
CA GLU A 109 55.45 14.50 33.75
C GLU A 109 54.79 15.90 33.81
N ASP A 110 55.55 16.94 34.17
CA ASP A 110 55.04 18.31 34.38
C ASP A 110 55.11 19.22 33.12
N PHE A 111 55.33 18.65 31.93
CA PHE A 111 55.34 19.38 30.66
C PHE A 111 53.95 19.56 30.06
#